data_AF-A0A4U5MCU7-F1
#
_entry.id   AF-A0A4U5MCU7-F1
#
_cell.length_a   1.000
_cell.length_b   1.000
_cell.length_c   1.000
_cell.angle_alpha   90.00
_cell.angle_beta   90.00
_cell.angle_gamma   90.00
#
_symmetry.space_group_name_H-M   'P 1'
#
loop_
_entity.id
_entity.type
_entity.pdbx_description
1 polymer ?
#
loop_
_entity_poly.entity_id
_entity_poly.type
_entity_poly.pdbx_seq_one_letter_code
_entity_poly.pdbx_strand_id
1 'polypeptide(L)'
;MDLRLFVVLVILLTLGVAHRYRRHHKKLSRVSRSNQDRWEKHALTYWVKNTPSSIPDLRVIRQELGEAFRLWSQVTNLTFTEAMNPDDADIVLSFELQEHGDGYPFYDDDLAHAFGPGRHHLNGKVHFNNDFNFKVGPFSTQQHREFGEYDIRLVATHHIGHALGLQHNDHNEDSVMHATYRHVVNHDNVLTNDDISAIQALYGAQHAEPPVPVPSRARRSHDYEMDQSGDTADYAPEED
;
A
#
# COMPACT_ATOMS: atom_id res chain seq x y z
N MET A 1 -38.80 -41.33 20.51
CA MET A 1 -38.17 -40.02 20.26
C MET A 1 -39.22 -39.11 19.66
N ASP A 2 -39.51 -37.99 20.29
CA ASP A 2 -40.57 -37.07 19.89
C ASP A 2 -40.13 -36.28 18.65
N LEU A 3 -40.89 -36.43 17.56
CA LEU A 3 -40.62 -35.77 16.28
C LEU A 3 -40.64 -34.23 16.42
N ARG A 4 -41.35 -33.70 17.41
CA ARG A 4 -41.40 -32.25 17.71
C ARG A 4 -40.09 -31.74 18.29
N LEU A 5 -39.43 -32.52 19.15
CA LEU A 5 -38.12 -32.18 19.72
C LEU A 5 -37.01 -32.23 18.66
N PHE A 6 -37.10 -33.14 17.69
CA PHE A 6 -36.15 -33.23 16.59
C PHE A 6 -36.27 -32.05 15.62
N VAL A 7 -37.50 -31.64 15.27
CA VAL A 7 -37.74 -30.48 14.39
C VAL A 7 -37.30 -29.17 15.04
N VAL A 8 -37.53 -28.98 16.36
CA VAL A 8 -37.05 -27.79 17.08
C VAL A 8 -35.53 -27.75 17.17
N LEU A 9 -34.86 -28.89 17.38
CA LEU A 9 -33.39 -28.96 17.40
C LEU A 9 -32.79 -28.65 16.02
N VAL A 10 -33.38 -29.16 14.94
CA VAL A 10 -32.95 -28.85 13.56
C VAL A 10 -33.21 -27.37 13.23
N ILE A 11 -34.33 -26.79 13.64
CA ILE A 11 -34.63 -25.37 13.44
C ILE A 11 -33.70 -24.47 14.27
N LEU A 12 -33.35 -24.85 15.51
CA LEU A 12 -32.40 -24.10 16.33
C LEU A 12 -30.95 -24.25 15.83
N LEU A 13 -30.59 -25.42 15.26
CA LEU A 13 -29.31 -25.60 14.59
C LEU A 13 -29.25 -24.82 13.28
N THR A 14 -30.30 -24.79 12.47
CA THR A 14 -30.32 -23.99 11.23
C THR A 14 -30.44 -22.50 11.50
N LEU A 15 -31.20 -22.06 12.52
CA LEU A 15 -31.23 -20.66 12.96
C LEU A 15 -29.94 -20.25 13.67
N GLY A 16 -29.29 -21.15 14.42
CA GLY A 16 -27.97 -20.93 15.02
C GLY A 16 -26.86 -20.84 13.97
N VAL A 17 -26.97 -21.61 12.89
CA VAL A 17 -26.12 -21.53 11.70
C VAL A 17 -26.44 -20.27 10.87
N ALA A 18 -27.71 -19.89 10.76
CA ALA A 18 -28.15 -18.70 10.01
C ALA A 18 -27.87 -17.38 10.76
N HIS A 19 -27.82 -17.37 12.09
CA HIS A 19 -27.40 -16.18 12.85
C HIS A 19 -25.89 -15.91 12.75
N ARG A 20 -25.12 -16.92 12.31
CA ARG A 20 -23.72 -16.79 11.90
C ARG A 20 -23.55 -16.25 10.47
N TYR A 21 -24.65 -16.09 9.73
CA TYR A 21 -24.67 -15.66 8.33
C TYR A 21 -24.73 -14.11 8.21
N ARG A 22 -23.86 -13.41 8.94
CA ARG A 22 -23.59 -12.00 8.66
C ARG A 22 -22.69 -11.95 7.42
N ARG A 23 -23.10 -11.21 6.38
CA ARG A 23 -22.23 -10.90 5.23
C ARG A 23 -20.98 -10.19 5.76
N HIS A 24 -19.88 -10.91 5.95
CA HIS A 24 -18.62 -10.37 6.44
C HIS A 24 -17.84 -9.71 5.31
N HIS A 25 -18.25 -8.51 4.91
CA HIS A 25 -17.37 -7.60 4.18
C HIS A 25 -16.37 -7.04 5.19
N LYS A 26 -15.21 -7.69 5.35
CA LYS A 26 -14.12 -7.18 6.20
C LYS A 26 -13.44 -6.01 5.53
N LYS A 27 -13.18 -4.95 6.29
CA LYS A 27 -12.49 -3.76 5.79
C LYS A 27 -11.00 -4.02 5.79
N LEU A 28 -10.35 -3.55 4.72
CA LEU A 28 -8.93 -3.72 4.52
C LEU A 28 -8.08 -2.59 5.09
N SER A 29 -8.58 -1.44 5.56
CA SER A 29 -7.87 -0.59 6.54
C SER A 29 -8.57 0.77 6.81
N ARG A 30 -8.00 1.52 7.77
CA ARG A 30 -8.04 2.99 7.90
C ARG A 30 -6.63 3.52 7.59
N VAL A 31 -6.50 4.51 6.69
CA VAL A 31 -5.22 5.13 6.29
C VAL A 31 -4.95 6.38 7.12
N SER A 32 -3.72 6.56 7.60
CA SER A 32 -3.24 7.83 8.16
C SER A 32 -2.54 8.67 7.10
N ARG A 33 -2.99 9.91 6.89
CA ARG A 33 -2.40 10.85 5.91
C ARG A 33 -1.08 11.39 6.43
N SER A 34 -0.02 11.26 5.63
CA SER A 34 1.20 12.06 5.80
C SER A 34 1.22 13.20 4.77
N ASN A 35 2.06 14.22 4.96
CA ASN A 35 2.28 15.29 3.98
C ASN A 35 3.14 14.85 2.76
N GLN A 36 3.53 13.57 2.71
CA GLN A 36 4.30 12.98 1.61
C GLN A 36 3.51 11.81 1.00
N ASP A 37 3.08 11.98 -0.25
CA ASP A 37 2.28 10.97 -0.95
C ASP A 37 3.10 9.78 -1.49
N ARG A 38 4.43 9.84 -1.39
CA ARG A 38 5.38 8.81 -1.88
C ARG A 38 6.71 8.82 -1.14
N TRP A 39 7.47 7.73 -1.24
CA TRP A 39 8.88 7.71 -0.89
C TRP A 39 9.71 8.53 -1.89
N GLU A 40 10.73 9.23 -1.39
CA GLU A 40 11.65 10.02 -2.24
C GLU A 40 12.67 9.13 -2.97
N LYS A 41 13.00 7.97 -2.37
CA LYS A 41 13.93 6.97 -2.92
C LYS A 41 13.19 5.79 -3.55
N HIS A 42 13.90 5.06 -4.42
CA HIS A 42 13.36 3.89 -5.12
C HIS A 42 13.85 2.55 -4.54
N ALA A 43 15.03 2.54 -3.92
CA ALA A 43 15.52 1.39 -3.18
C ALA A 43 15.00 1.46 -1.75
N LEU A 44 13.95 0.68 -1.48
CA LEU A 44 13.31 0.58 -0.18
C LEU A 44 13.76 -0.68 0.54
N THR A 45 13.83 -0.60 1.86
CA THR A 45 14.11 -1.76 2.73
C THR A 45 12.88 -2.12 3.54
N TYR A 46 12.71 -3.39 3.85
CA TYR A 46 11.62 -3.85 4.72
C TYR A 46 12.11 -4.83 5.78
N TRP A 47 11.38 -4.95 6.89
CA TRP A 47 11.70 -5.90 7.95
C TRP A 47 10.45 -6.55 8.53
N VAL A 48 10.52 -7.85 8.80
CA VAL A 48 9.43 -8.65 9.37
C VAL A 48 9.71 -8.95 10.83
N LYS A 49 8.88 -8.41 11.73
CA LYS A 49 9.08 -8.48 13.19
C LYS A 49 8.82 -9.86 13.77
N ASN A 50 7.71 -10.47 13.39
CA ASN A 50 7.17 -11.69 13.98
C ASN A 50 6.25 -12.41 12.98
N THR A 51 5.54 -13.44 13.45
CA THR A 51 4.62 -14.26 12.65
C THR A 51 3.22 -14.24 13.25
N PRO A 52 2.16 -14.49 12.46
CA PRO A 52 0.84 -14.72 13.03
C PRO A 52 0.81 -16.06 13.78
N SER A 53 -0.11 -16.17 14.73
CA SER A 53 -0.34 -17.41 15.48
C SER A 53 -0.76 -18.59 14.58
N SER A 54 -1.43 -18.30 13.47
CA SER A 54 -1.92 -19.28 12.49
C SER A 54 -0.85 -19.84 11.55
N ILE A 55 0.30 -19.17 11.40
CA ILE A 55 1.44 -19.59 10.58
C ILE A 55 2.74 -19.34 11.37
N PRO A 56 3.09 -20.20 12.33
CA PRO A 56 4.25 -20.01 13.22
C PRO A 56 5.59 -20.41 12.55
N ASP A 57 5.74 -20.20 11.24
CA ASP A 57 7.01 -20.35 10.52
C ASP A 57 7.39 -19.02 9.85
N LEU A 58 8.43 -18.38 10.37
CA LEU A 58 8.91 -17.08 9.89
C LEU A 58 9.45 -17.15 8.46
N ARG A 59 9.97 -18.29 8.01
CA ARG A 59 10.43 -18.43 6.61
C ARG A 59 9.26 -18.39 5.65
N VAL A 60 8.15 -19.04 6.00
CA VAL A 60 6.92 -19.01 5.21
C VAL A 60 6.38 -17.59 5.13
N ILE A 61 6.32 -16.88 6.26
CA ILE A 61 5.87 -15.48 6.29
C ILE A 61 6.79 -14.57 5.46
N ARG A 62 8.11 -14.68 5.61
CA ARG A 62 9.07 -13.91 4.80
C ARG A 62 8.90 -14.17 3.32
N GLN A 63 8.67 -15.43 2.92
CA GLN A 63 8.41 -15.78 1.52
C GLN A 63 7.14 -15.11 1.00
N GLU A 64 6.03 -15.19 1.73
CA GLU A 64 4.76 -14.60 1.28
C GLU A 64 4.79 -13.07 1.23
N LEU A 65 5.43 -12.43 2.22
CA LEU A 65 5.59 -10.97 2.23
C LEU A 65 6.57 -10.51 1.14
N GLY A 66 7.65 -11.26 0.90
CA GLY A 66 8.59 -11.00 -0.20
C GLY A 66 7.92 -11.09 -1.57
N GLU A 67 7.05 -12.07 -1.79
CA GLU A 67 6.24 -12.16 -3.01
C GLU A 67 5.26 -10.99 -3.16
N ALA A 68 4.66 -10.51 -2.07
CA ALA A 68 3.82 -9.31 -2.09
C ALA A 68 4.60 -8.04 -2.50
N PHE A 69 5.83 -7.86 -2.01
CA PHE A 69 6.73 -6.81 -2.50
C PHE A 69 7.12 -6.98 -3.96
N ARG A 70 7.37 -8.22 -4.38
CA ARG A 70 7.75 -8.54 -5.77
C ARG A 70 6.68 -8.06 -6.74
N LEU A 71 5.40 -8.29 -6.47
CA LEU A 71 4.28 -7.84 -7.31
C LEU A 71 4.36 -6.33 -7.63
N TRP A 72 4.64 -5.50 -6.63
CA TRP A 72 4.79 -4.05 -6.82
C TRP A 72 6.07 -3.68 -7.58
N SER A 73 7.20 -4.33 -7.29
CA SER A 73 8.47 -4.07 -7.99
C SER A 73 8.47 -4.47 -9.46
N GLN A 74 7.63 -5.45 -9.85
CA GLN A 74 7.51 -5.88 -11.24
C GLN A 74 6.86 -4.85 -12.15
N VAL A 75 6.10 -3.92 -11.59
CA VAL A 75 5.36 -2.92 -12.36
C VAL A 75 5.89 -1.51 -12.13
N THR A 76 6.95 -1.35 -11.34
CA THR A 76 7.54 -0.05 -10.97
C THR A 76 9.05 -0.04 -11.08
N ASN A 77 9.67 1.14 -10.93
CA ASN A 77 11.12 1.27 -10.73
C ASN A 77 11.57 1.06 -9.26
N LEU A 78 10.68 0.60 -8.37
CA LEU A 78 11.03 0.32 -6.98
C LEU A 78 11.81 -1.00 -6.85
N THR A 79 12.74 -1.04 -5.92
CA THR A 79 13.38 -2.27 -5.47
C THR A 79 13.19 -2.44 -3.97
N PHE A 80 13.09 -3.70 -3.53
CA PHE A 80 12.86 -4.04 -2.13
C PHE A 80 13.93 -5.02 -1.64
N THR A 81 14.54 -4.72 -0.51
CA THR A 81 15.51 -5.60 0.15
C THR A 81 15.09 -5.82 1.60
N GLU A 82 15.09 -7.07 2.05
CA GLU A 82 14.86 -7.35 3.47
C GLU A 82 16.05 -6.88 4.30
N ALA A 83 15.80 -6.02 5.29
CA ALA A 83 16.78 -5.52 6.24
C ALA A 83 17.08 -6.55 7.33
N MET A 84 18.22 -6.40 8.01
CA MET A 84 18.60 -7.29 9.12
C MET A 84 17.92 -6.93 10.44
N ASN A 85 17.55 -5.66 10.62
CA ASN A 85 16.96 -5.11 11.84
C ASN A 85 15.95 -3.99 11.48
N PRO A 86 15.06 -3.59 12.40
CA PRO A 86 14.03 -2.58 12.11
C PRO A 86 14.58 -1.17 11.89
N ASP A 87 15.73 -0.81 12.46
CA ASP A 87 16.29 0.56 12.35
C ASP A 87 16.79 0.87 10.93
N ASP A 88 17.11 -0.18 10.16
CA ASP A 88 17.52 -0.11 8.76
C ASP A 88 16.35 -0.25 7.76
N ALA A 89 15.11 -0.41 8.24
CA ALA A 89 13.94 -0.68 7.40
C ALA A 89 13.09 0.58 7.16
N ASP A 90 12.71 0.83 5.89
CA ASP A 90 11.70 1.84 5.56
C ASP A 90 10.30 1.35 5.88
N ILE A 91 10.04 0.06 5.66
CA ILE A 91 8.74 -0.57 5.85
C ILE A 91 8.86 -1.69 6.90
N VAL A 92 8.16 -1.55 8.01
CA VAL A 92 8.17 -2.54 9.10
C VAL A 92 6.85 -3.28 9.14
N LEU A 93 6.90 -4.60 9.02
CA LEU A 93 5.73 -5.48 9.04
C LEU A 93 5.67 -6.24 10.35
N SER A 94 4.50 -6.24 11.00
CA SER A 94 4.28 -7.01 12.22
C SER A 94 2.86 -7.53 12.36
N PHE A 95 2.70 -8.58 13.16
CA PHE A 95 1.43 -9.19 13.52
C PHE A 95 1.14 -8.84 14.98
N GLU A 96 0.11 -8.04 15.20
CA GLU A 96 -0.19 -7.44 16.51
C GLU A 96 -1.63 -7.79 16.93
N LEU A 97 -1.92 -7.69 18.23
CA LEU A 97 -3.24 -7.92 18.81
C LEU A 97 -3.80 -6.61 19.33
N GLN A 98 -5.07 -6.33 19.06
CA GLN A 98 -5.86 -5.26 19.71
C GLN A 98 -5.07 -3.94 19.87
N GLU A 99 -4.89 -3.41 21.08
CA GLU A 99 -4.02 -2.26 21.34
C GLU A 99 -2.54 -2.66 21.32
N HIS A 100 -1.76 -1.99 20.47
CA HIS A 100 -0.36 -2.34 20.20
C HIS A 100 0.57 -1.13 20.12
N GLY A 101 0.17 0.00 20.71
CA GLY A 101 1.05 1.12 21.05
C GLY A 101 1.27 2.15 19.95
N ASP A 102 0.52 2.09 18.85
CA ASP A 102 0.52 3.11 17.79
C ASP A 102 -0.67 4.08 17.88
N GLY A 103 -1.60 3.88 18.84
CA GLY A 103 -2.82 4.67 19.01
C GLY A 103 -3.97 4.28 18.09
N TYR A 104 -3.81 3.21 17.31
CA TYR A 104 -4.82 2.65 16.41
C TYR A 104 -5.09 1.17 16.78
N PRO A 105 -5.79 0.89 17.89
CA PRO A 105 -6.08 -0.49 18.26
C PRO A 105 -6.91 -1.19 17.18
N PHE A 106 -6.66 -2.49 16.98
CA PHE A 106 -7.50 -3.32 16.13
C PHE A 106 -8.89 -3.55 16.73
N TYR A 107 -9.90 -3.56 15.86
CA TYR A 107 -11.27 -3.96 16.16
C TYR A 107 -11.68 -5.21 15.35
N ASP A 108 -12.85 -5.78 15.65
CA ASP A 108 -13.34 -7.07 15.14
C ASP A 108 -13.35 -7.23 13.60
N ASP A 109 -13.28 -6.14 12.82
CA ASP A 109 -13.44 -6.15 11.36
C ASP A 109 -12.19 -5.70 10.56
N ASP A 110 -11.12 -5.29 11.24
CA ASP A 110 -9.90 -4.77 10.60
C ASP A 110 -8.86 -5.89 10.42
N LEU A 111 -8.61 -6.32 9.18
CA LEU A 111 -7.62 -7.37 8.90
C LEU A 111 -6.18 -6.92 9.16
N ALA A 112 -5.91 -5.65 8.92
CA ALA A 112 -4.62 -5.02 9.05
C ALA A 112 -4.81 -3.50 8.89
N HIS A 113 -3.77 -2.72 9.18
CA HIS A 113 -3.66 -1.32 8.78
C HIS A 113 -2.25 -0.98 8.36
N ALA A 114 -2.11 0.14 7.65
CA ALA A 114 -0.83 0.60 7.14
C ALA A 114 -0.73 2.12 7.23
N PHE A 115 0.50 2.58 7.44
CA PHE A 115 0.85 3.99 7.45
C PHE A 115 1.65 4.30 6.19
N GLY A 116 1.21 5.33 5.45
CA GLY A 116 1.85 5.71 4.21
C GLY A 116 3.28 6.24 4.38
N PRO A 117 3.92 6.61 3.26
CA PRO A 117 5.29 7.13 3.24
C PRO A 117 5.49 8.36 4.12
N GLY A 118 6.72 8.59 4.59
CA GLY A 118 7.16 9.88 5.15
C GLY A 118 8.05 9.76 6.39
N ARG A 119 8.21 10.85 7.12
CA ARG A 119 9.28 11.03 8.13
C ARG A 119 8.82 10.92 9.59
N HIS A 120 7.58 10.52 9.84
CA HIS A 120 7.06 10.32 11.19
C HIS A 120 7.28 8.86 11.63
N HIS A 121 7.40 8.61 12.94
CA HIS A 121 7.80 7.30 13.50
C HIS A 121 6.83 6.14 13.23
N LEU A 122 5.65 6.42 12.68
CA LEU A 122 4.67 5.41 12.26
C LEU A 122 4.73 5.11 10.77
N ASN A 123 5.32 5.99 9.97
CA ASN A 123 5.28 5.89 8.51
C ASN A 123 6.01 4.63 8.03
N GLY A 124 5.45 3.99 7.00
CA GLY A 124 5.95 2.71 6.49
C GLY A 124 5.60 1.50 7.37
N LYS A 125 4.94 1.66 8.52
CA LYS A 125 4.51 0.50 9.30
C LYS A 125 3.28 -0.17 8.68
N VAL A 126 3.29 -1.49 8.68
CA VAL A 126 2.16 -2.34 8.30
C VAL A 126 1.91 -3.32 9.43
N HIS A 127 0.74 -3.23 10.06
CA HIS A 127 0.36 -4.12 11.15
C HIS A 127 -0.77 -5.03 10.67
N PHE A 128 -0.61 -6.33 10.88
CA PHE A 128 -1.61 -7.35 10.62
C PHE A 128 -2.31 -7.75 11.91
N ASN A 129 -3.64 -7.83 11.88
CA ASN A 129 -4.42 -8.18 13.05
C ASN A 129 -4.34 -9.69 13.32
N ASN A 130 -3.58 -10.05 14.34
CA ASN A 130 -3.29 -11.43 14.72
C ASN A 130 -4.46 -12.13 15.43
N ASP A 131 -5.60 -11.46 15.63
CA ASP A 131 -6.87 -12.11 15.98
C ASP A 131 -7.47 -12.90 14.80
N PHE A 132 -7.02 -12.63 13.56
CA PHE A 132 -7.48 -13.33 12.37
C PHE A 132 -6.62 -14.53 11.98
N ASN A 133 -7.27 -15.53 11.37
CA ASN A 133 -6.63 -16.75 10.90
C ASN A 133 -6.05 -16.53 9.49
N PHE A 134 -4.79 -16.09 9.43
CA PHE A 134 -4.07 -15.99 8.17
C PHE A 134 -3.63 -17.36 7.65
N LYS A 135 -3.66 -17.55 6.33
CA LYS A 135 -3.28 -18.78 5.64
C LYS A 135 -2.48 -18.45 4.37
N VAL A 136 -1.65 -19.39 3.92
CA VAL A 136 -0.92 -19.31 2.64
C VAL A 136 -1.82 -19.82 1.52
N GLY A 137 -2.41 -18.93 0.72
CA GLY A 137 -3.22 -19.33 -0.42
C GLY A 137 -2.43 -19.42 -1.74
N PRO A 138 -3.08 -19.27 -2.90
CA PRO A 138 -4.49 -18.91 -3.06
C PRO A 138 -5.42 -20.06 -2.62
N PHE A 139 -6.64 -19.70 -2.21
CA PHE A 139 -7.68 -20.65 -1.83
C PHE A 139 -8.97 -20.46 -2.63
N SER A 140 -9.73 -21.55 -2.86
CA SER A 140 -11.04 -21.46 -3.50
C SER A 140 -12.04 -20.72 -2.61
N THR A 141 -12.74 -19.74 -3.16
CA THR A 141 -13.25 -18.57 -2.43
C THR A 141 -14.44 -18.82 -1.49
N GLN A 142 -15.11 -19.97 -1.57
CA GLN A 142 -16.34 -20.20 -0.81
C GLN A 142 -16.07 -20.79 0.59
N GLN A 143 -15.28 -21.86 0.67
CA GLN A 143 -15.07 -22.58 1.93
C GLN A 143 -14.27 -21.73 2.93
N HIS A 144 -13.24 -21.00 2.48
CA HIS A 144 -12.35 -20.26 3.37
C HIS A 144 -13.01 -19.03 4.00
N ARG A 145 -13.99 -18.40 3.32
CA ARG A 145 -14.83 -17.35 3.93
C ARG A 145 -15.67 -17.89 5.08
N GLU A 146 -16.19 -19.10 4.96
CA GLU A 146 -17.00 -19.74 6.00
C GLU A 146 -16.16 -20.10 7.24
N PHE A 147 -14.86 -20.36 7.06
CA PHE A 147 -13.91 -20.63 8.14
C PHE A 147 -13.20 -19.40 8.70
N GLY A 148 -13.46 -18.20 8.16
CA GLY A 148 -12.81 -16.97 8.61
C GLY A 148 -11.30 -16.95 8.33
N GLU A 149 -10.89 -17.50 7.19
CA GLU A 149 -9.49 -17.59 6.78
C GLU A 149 -9.13 -16.52 5.74
N TYR A 150 -7.95 -15.92 5.89
CA TYR A 150 -7.50 -14.82 5.05
C TYR A 150 -6.14 -15.11 4.43
N ASP A 151 -6.05 -14.90 3.13
CA ASP A 151 -4.80 -15.06 2.39
C ASP A 151 -3.79 -13.98 2.78
N ILE A 152 -2.68 -14.38 3.40
CA ILE A 152 -1.68 -13.44 3.89
C ILE A 152 -1.01 -12.64 2.76
N ARG A 153 -0.75 -13.26 1.60
CA ARG A 153 -0.09 -12.57 0.48
C ARG A 153 -1.00 -11.49 -0.08
N LEU A 154 -2.28 -11.80 -0.23
CA LEU A 154 -3.26 -10.84 -0.75
C LEU A 154 -3.44 -9.65 0.21
N VAL A 155 -3.62 -9.92 1.51
CA VAL A 155 -3.74 -8.85 2.51
C VAL A 155 -2.46 -8.02 2.54
N ALA A 156 -1.28 -8.65 2.51
CA ALA A 156 -0.01 -7.94 2.47
C ALA A 156 0.15 -7.08 1.21
N THR A 157 -0.24 -7.60 0.04
CA THR A 157 -0.16 -6.85 -1.23
C THR A 157 -0.96 -5.55 -1.14
N HIS A 158 -2.19 -5.61 -0.64
CA HIS A 158 -3.03 -4.42 -0.40
C HIS A 158 -2.35 -3.42 0.55
N HIS A 159 -1.87 -3.89 1.70
CA HIS A 159 -1.33 -3.02 2.74
C HIS A 159 0.02 -2.43 2.39
N ILE A 160 0.85 -3.16 1.64
CA ILE A 160 2.07 -2.63 1.05
C ILE A 160 1.72 -1.52 0.06
N GLY A 161 0.64 -1.65 -0.72
CA GLY A 161 0.13 -0.56 -1.57
C GLY A 161 -0.08 0.74 -0.79
N HIS A 162 -0.71 0.66 0.40
CA HIS A 162 -0.83 1.81 1.30
C HIS A 162 0.51 2.31 1.84
N ALA A 163 1.42 1.43 2.26
CA ALA A 163 2.77 1.81 2.70
C ALA A 163 3.60 2.46 1.57
N LEU A 164 3.23 2.21 0.31
CA LEU A 164 3.78 2.85 -0.88
C LEU A 164 3.03 4.14 -1.27
N GLY A 165 1.92 4.49 -0.62
CA GLY A 165 1.19 5.74 -0.84
C GLY A 165 -0.11 5.62 -1.65
N LEU A 166 -0.50 4.40 -2.05
CA LEU A 166 -1.80 4.19 -2.70
C LEU A 166 -2.96 4.37 -1.70
N GLN A 167 -4.08 4.83 -2.22
CA GLN A 167 -5.36 4.90 -1.50
C GLN A 167 -6.28 3.78 -1.97
N HIS A 168 -7.39 3.58 -1.27
CA HIS A 168 -8.40 2.63 -1.73
C HIS A 168 -8.94 2.99 -3.12
N ASN A 169 -9.24 1.96 -3.91
CA ASN A 169 -9.97 2.08 -5.17
C ASN A 169 -11.35 1.41 -5.05
N ASP A 170 -12.28 2.10 -4.38
CA ASP A 170 -13.61 1.56 -4.09
C ASP A 170 -14.54 1.46 -5.31
N HIS A 171 -14.13 2.00 -6.46
CA HIS A 171 -14.91 1.96 -7.70
C HIS A 171 -14.60 0.74 -8.57
N ASN A 172 -13.45 0.10 -8.36
CA ASN A 172 -13.05 -1.11 -9.08
C ASN A 172 -13.07 -2.30 -8.11
N GLU A 173 -14.09 -3.15 -8.26
CA GLU A 173 -14.28 -4.32 -7.39
C GLU A 173 -13.17 -5.37 -7.49
N ASP A 174 -12.41 -5.37 -8.59
CA ASP A 174 -11.33 -6.32 -8.85
C ASP A 174 -9.96 -5.77 -8.41
N SER A 175 -9.87 -4.48 -8.07
CA SER A 175 -8.63 -3.85 -7.61
C SER A 175 -8.13 -4.49 -6.32
N VAL A 176 -6.82 -4.76 -6.24
CA VAL A 176 -6.22 -5.22 -4.99
C VAL A 176 -6.35 -4.15 -3.90
N MET A 177 -6.46 -2.87 -4.27
CA MET A 177 -6.66 -1.73 -3.38
C MET A 177 -8.13 -1.45 -3.04
N HIS A 178 -9.08 -2.29 -3.44
CA HIS A 178 -10.47 -2.16 -3.00
C HIS A 178 -10.58 -2.32 -1.47
N ALA A 179 -11.36 -1.48 -0.76
CA ALA A 179 -11.39 -1.46 0.71
C ALA A 179 -11.97 -2.72 1.38
N THR A 180 -12.51 -3.66 0.60
CA THR A 180 -13.08 -4.92 1.12
C THR A 180 -12.31 -6.10 0.59
N TYR A 181 -11.97 -7.03 1.48
CA TYR A 181 -11.26 -8.26 1.13
C TYR A 181 -12.06 -9.14 0.16
N ARG A 182 -11.40 -9.55 -0.93
CA ARG A 182 -11.95 -10.46 -1.94
C ARG A 182 -10.90 -11.49 -2.34
N HIS A 183 -11.15 -12.77 -2.06
CA HIS A 183 -10.25 -13.84 -2.51
C HIS A 183 -10.05 -13.81 -4.03
N VAL A 184 -8.80 -14.04 -4.44
CA VAL A 184 -8.40 -14.23 -5.84
C VAL A 184 -7.88 -15.65 -6.04
N VAL A 185 -8.04 -16.18 -7.24
CA VAL A 185 -7.64 -17.56 -7.57
C VAL A 185 -6.19 -17.62 -8.09
N ASN A 186 -5.65 -16.50 -8.57
CA ASN A 186 -4.30 -16.41 -9.12
C ASN A 186 -3.53 -15.24 -8.48
N HIS A 187 -2.42 -15.55 -7.82
CA HIS A 187 -1.54 -14.55 -7.19
C HIS A 187 -0.62 -13.84 -8.16
N ASP A 188 -0.27 -14.44 -9.30
CA ASP A 188 0.70 -13.85 -10.24
C ASP A 188 0.10 -12.72 -11.09
N ASN A 189 -1.22 -12.53 -11.05
CA ASN A 189 -1.93 -11.50 -11.81
C ASN A 189 -3.02 -10.82 -10.98
N VAL A 190 -2.69 -10.50 -9.72
CA VAL A 190 -3.63 -9.87 -8.78
C VAL A 190 -3.76 -8.35 -8.97
N LEU A 191 -2.73 -7.69 -9.51
CA LEU A 191 -2.77 -6.25 -9.75
C LEU A 191 -3.60 -5.94 -11.00
N THR A 192 -4.61 -5.09 -10.86
CA THR A 192 -5.38 -4.58 -12.00
C THR A 192 -4.64 -3.46 -12.72
N ASN A 193 -5.10 -3.11 -13.93
CA ASN A 193 -4.54 -1.96 -14.66
C ASN A 193 -4.68 -0.65 -13.88
N ASP A 194 -5.72 -0.50 -13.05
CA ASP A 194 -5.89 0.68 -12.19
C ASP A 194 -4.82 0.71 -11.09
N ASP A 195 -4.55 -0.44 -10.46
CA ASP A 195 -3.51 -0.57 -9.44
C ASP A 195 -2.13 -0.23 -10.02
N ILE A 196 -1.84 -0.79 -11.21
CA ILE A 196 -0.59 -0.56 -11.96
C ILE A 196 -0.45 0.92 -12.34
N SER A 197 -1.49 1.53 -12.91
CA SER A 197 -1.45 2.93 -13.33
C SER A 197 -1.26 3.87 -12.14
N ALA A 198 -1.94 3.59 -11.02
CA ALA A 198 -1.84 4.38 -9.81
C ALA A 198 -0.43 4.32 -9.20
N ILE A 199 0.17 3.13 -9.09
CA ILE A 199 1.52 3.00 -8.53
C ILE A 199 2.59 3.57 -9.46
N GLN A 200 2.42 3.42 -10.78
CA GLN A 200 3.32 4.02 -11.77
C GLN A 200 3.23 5.55 -11.80
N ALA A 201 2.08 6.14 -11.48
CA ALA A 201 1.98 7.60 -11.31
C ALA A 201 2.84 8.11 -10.15
N LEU A 202 3.08 7.28 -9.13
CA LEU A 202 3.95 7.62 -8.00
C LEU A 202 5.44 7.34 -8.30
N TYR A 203 5.76 6.22 -8.93
CA TYR A 203 7.13 5.69 -8.99
C TYR A 203 7.69 5.42 -10.40
N GLY A 204 6.89 5.64 -11.44
CA GLY A 204 7.24 5.29 -12.82
C GLY A 204 7.16 3.78 -13.10
N ALA A 205 7.02 3.43 -14.38
CA ALA A 205 7.01 2.04 -14.84
C ALA A 205 8.40 1.41 -14.79
N GLN A 206 8.46 0.09 -14.58
CA GLN A 206 9.69 -0.67 -14.65
C GLN A 206 10.37 -0.44 -16.00
N HIS A 207 11.63 0.03 -15.98
CA HIS A 207 12.44 0.40 -17.16
C HIS A 207 12.08 1.73 -17.83
N ALA A 208 11.23 2.58 -17.24
CA ALA A 208 11.19 3.99 -17.64
C ALA A 208 12.51 4.66 -17.22
N GLU A 209 13.20 5.34 -18.14
CA GLU A 209 14.35 6.19 -17.77
C GLU A 209 13.92 7.18 -16.67
N PRO A 210 14.75 7.40 -15.64
CA PRO A 210 14.43 8.40 -14.62
C PRO A 210 14.14 9.75 -15.31
N PRO A 211 13.13 10.50 -14.86
CA PRO A 211 12.80 11.78 -15.47
C PRO A 211 14.05 12.66 -15.48
N VAL A 212 14.51 13.03 -16.67
CA VAL A 212 15.65 13.93 -16.85
C VAL A 212 15.34 15.20 -16.07
N PRO A 213 16.19 15.63 -15.12
CA PRO A 213 16.02 16.90 -14.44
C PRO A 213 16.02 17.99 -15.51
N VAL A 214 14.87 18.61 -15.75
CA VAL A 214 14.80 19.78 -16.63
C VAL A 214 15.68 20.84 -15.97
N PRO A 215 16.78 21.30 -16.61
CA PRO A 215 17.61 22.34 -16.02
C PRO A 215 16.72 23.56 -15.82
N SER A 216 16.54 23.98 -14.57
CA SER A 216 15.90 25.25 -14.27
C SER A 216 16.69 26.32 -15.00
N ARG A 217 16.12 26.87 -16.07
CA ARG A 217 16.74 27.96 -16.83
C ARG A 217 16.92 29.12 -15.87
N ALA A 218 18.13 29.28 -15.35
CA ALA A 218 18.51 30.44 -14.59
C ALA A 218 18.19 31.67 -15.44
N ARG A 219 17.29 32.53 -14.95
CA ARG A 219 17.05 33.85 -15.53
C ARG A 219 18.37 34.60 -15.47
N ARG A 220 19.03 34.72 -16.61
CA ARG A 220 20.21 35.56 -16.78
C ARG A 220 19.72 37.00 -16.86
N SER A 221 19.80 37.73 -15.75
CA SER A 221 19.66 39.18 -15.72
C SER A 221 20.67 39.77 -16.72
N HIS A 222 20.17 40.41 -17.77
CA HIS A 222 20.98 41.24 -18.66
C HIS A 222 21.01 42.64 -18.07
N ASP A 223 22.10 42.97 -17.39
CA ASP A 223 22.46 44.36 -17.17
C ASP A 223 23.14 44.85 -18.46
N TYR A 224 22.50 45.82 -19.12
CA TYR A 224 23.08 46.57 -20.23
C TYR A 224 23.83 47.77 -19.65
N GLU A 225 25.16 47.71 -19.67
CA GLU A 225 26.03 48.88 -19.50
C GLU A 225 26.25 49.48 -20.90
N MET A 226 25.71 50.67 -21.13
CA MET A 226 25.80 51.40 -22.40
C MET A 226 27.04 52.31 -22.35
N ASP A 227 28.10 51.91 -23.04
CA ASP A 227 29.22 52.77 -23.43
C ASP A 227 28.73 53.81 -24.44
N GLN A 228 28.91 55.10 -24.13
CA GLN A 228 28.76 56.20 -25.07
C GLN A 228 30.11 56.92 -25.20
N SER A 229 30.89 56.49 -26.18
CA SER A 229 31.90 57.32 -26.83
C SER A 229 31.58 57.35 -28.33
N GLY A 230 31.34 58.54 -28.87
CA GLY A 230 30.74 58.70 -30.19
C GLY A 230 30.62 60.15 -30.63
N ASP A 231 31.79 60.77 -30.71
CA ASP A 231 32.15 61.97 -31.45
C ASP A 231 31.42 62.08 -32.81
N THR A 232 30.66 63.16 -33.05
CA THR A 232 30.43 63.69 -34.40
C THR A 232 30.28 65.21 -34.40
N ALA A 233 31.06 65.81 -35.30
CA ALA A 233 31.19 67.21 -35.56
C ALA A 233 30.07 67.77 -36.46
N ASP A 234 29.86 69.07 -36.30
CA ASP A 234 29.59 70.09 -37.33
C ASP A 234 28.39 69.94 -38.28
N TYR A 235 27.37 70.77 -38.08
CA TYR A 235 26.77 71.59 -39.15
C TYR A 235 25.86 72.68 -38.57
N ALA A 236 26.26 73.95 -38.68
CA ALA A 236 25.38 75.10 -38.56
C ALA A 236 24.68 75.39 -39.92
N PRO A 237 23.52 76.05 -39.89
CA PRO A 237 23.42 77.28 -40.67
C PRO A 237 22.75 78.45 -39.93
N GLU A 238 22.93 79.61 -40.54
CA GLU A 238 22.76 80.99 -40.08
C GLU A 238 21.31 81.50 -39.94
N GLU A 239 21.23 82.69 -39.32
CA GLU A 239 20.20 83.76 -39.34
C GLU A 239 18.97 83.54 -38.42
N ASP A 240 18.59 84.44 -37.50
CA ASP A 240 18.74 85.91 -37.32
C ASP A 240 19.20 86.29 -35.88
#